data_AF-A0A936DR16-F1
#
_entry.id   AF-A0A936DR16-F1
#
_cell.length_a   1.000
_cell.length_b   1.000
_cell.length_c   1.000
_cell.angle_alpha   90.00
_cell.angle_beta   90.00
_cell.angle_gamma   90.00
#
_symmetry.space_group_name_H-M   'P 1'
#
loop_
_entity.id
_entity.type
_entity.pdbx_description
1 polymer ?
#
loop_
_entity_poly.entity_id
_entity_poly.type
_entity_poly.pdbx_seq_one_letter_code
_entity_poly.pdbx_strand_id
1 'polypeptide(L)'
;MTRYAELHAEAVRGTIFALKSRIAERFPDSGLAQVGAELLSVADQNQEVIERLRRPLWPIRILTGVTIVALVALAGWAVLQLGGRVSGELGGVADLLQ
;
A
#
# COMPACT_ATOMS: atom_id res chain seq x y z
N MET A 1 2.26 -10.35 -16.72
CA MET A 1 2.53 -10.14 -15.28
C MET A 1 4.04 -10.21 -15.06
N THR A 2 4.65 -9.09 -14.71
CA THR A 2 6.09 -8.82 -14.81
C THR A 2 6.88 -9.50 -13.69
N ARG A 3 7.37 -10.71 -13.99
CA ARG A 3 8.23 -11.59 -13.15
C ARG A 3 9.60 -10.98 -12.74
N TYR A 4 9.84 -9.70 -13.04
CA TYR A 4 11.07 -8.95 -12.73
C TYR A 4 10.82 -7.73 -11.81
N ALA A 5 9.59 -7.53 -11.31
CA ALA A 5 9.25 -6.36 -10.51
C ALA A 5 9.65 -6.44 -9.02
N GLU A 6 9.93 -7.65 -8.51
CA GLU A 6 10.45 -7.83 -7.15
C GLU A 6 11.97 -7.99 -7.19
N LEU A 7 12.66 -6.89 -6.94
CA LEU A 7 14.09 -6.90 -6.70
C LEU A 7 14.32 -7.35 -5.24
N HIS A 8 14.69 -8.61 -5.05
CA HIS A 8 15.08 -9.13 -3.74
C HIS A 8 16.38 -8.46 -3.31
N ALA A 9 16.25 -7.50 -2.40
CA ALA A 9 17.36 -6.67 -2.00
C ALA A 9 18.47 -7.47 -1.27
N GLU A 10 18.14 -8.58 -0.60
CA GLU A 10 19.17 -9.50 -0.08
C GLU A 10 20.02 -10.12 -1.20
N ALA A 11 19.42 -10.45 -2.35
CA ALA A 11 20.13 -11.03 -3.49
C ALA A 11 21.05 -10.01 -4.18
N VAL A 12 20.60 -8.75 -4.27
CA VAL A 12 21.42 -7.63 -4.76
C VAL A 12 22.61 -7.38 -3.83
N ARG A 13 22.36 -7.32 -2.51
CA ARG A 13 23.39 -7.13 -1.49
C ARG A 13 24.44 -8.24 -1.51
N GLY A 14 24.00 -9.51 -1.64
CA GLY A 14 24.89 -10.66 -1.74
C GLY A 14 25.81 -10.60 -2.96
N THR A 15 25.29 -10.14 -4.09
CA THR A 15 26.07 -9.98 -5.32
C THR A 15 27.11 -8.87 -5.19
N ILE A 16 26.73 -7.72 -4.62
CA ILE A 16 27.65 -6.60 -4.38
C ILE A 16 28.78 -7.03 -3.43
N PHE A 17 28.46 -7.77 -2.36
CA PHE A 17 29.45 -8.30 -1.43
C PHE A 17 30.43 -9.26 -2.12
N ALA A 18 29.93 -10.22 -2.89
CA ALA A 18 30.77 -11.17 -3.62
C ALA A 18 31.68 -10.47 -4.64
N LEU A 19 31.17 -9.44 -5.31
CA LEU A 19 31.94 -8.66 -6.28
C LEU A 19 33.03 -7.85 -5.59
N LYS A 20 32.72 -7.19 -4.46
CA LYS A 20 33.70 -6.46 -3.64
C LYS A 20 34.84 -7.38 -3.19
N SER A 21 34.53 -8.58 -2.67
CA SER A 21 35.55 -9.54 -2.22
C SER A 21 36.46 -9.98 -3.37
N ARG A 22 35.89 -10.27 -4.56
CA ARG A 22 36.68 -10.64 -5.74
C ARG A 22 37.57 -9.51 -6.25
N ILE A 23 37.08 -8.27 -6.20
CA ILE A 23 37.86 -7.08 -6.59
C ILE A 23 39.03 -6.87 -5.61
N ALA A 24 38.79 -7.03 -4.31
CA ALA A 24 39.84 -6.91 -3.30
C ALA A 24 40.94 -7.98 -3.45
N GLU A 25 40.57 -9.21 -3.83
CA GLU A 25 41.53 -10.30 -4.09
C GLU A 25 42.34 -10.12 -5.38
N ARG A 26 41.71 -9.63 -6.47
CA ARG A 26 42.37 -9.51 -7.78
C ARG A 26 43.03 -8.16 -8.05
N PHE A 27 42.54 -7.08 -7.44
CA PHE A 27 42.96 -5.71 -7.72
C PHE A 27 43.08 -4.86 -6.44
N PRO A 28 43.92 -5.28 -5.46
CA PRO A 28 43.99 -4.67 -4.14
C PRO A 28 44.34 -3.17 -4.15
N ASP A 29 45.19 -2.72 -5.06
CA ASP A 29 45.67 -1.32 -5.13
C ASP A 29 44.86 -0.41 -6.08
N SER A 30 43.77 -0.92 -6.67
CA SER A 30 43.00 -0.19 -7.69
C SER A 30 41.98 0.80 -7.14
N GLY A 31 41.74 0.82 -5.82
CA GLY A 31 40.65 1.59 -5.21
C GLY A 31 39.24 1.08 -5.53
N LEU A 32 39.08 0.11 -6.45
CA LEU A 32 37.78 -0.45 -6.85
C LEU A 32 37.06 -1.18 -5.70
N ALA A 33 37.81 -1.70 -4.73
CA ALA A 33 37.25 -2.29 -3.52
C ALA A 33 36.49 -1.25 -2.66
N GLN A 34 36.92 0.02 -2.70
CA GLN A 34 36.27 1.13 -2.03
C GLN A 34 34.97 1.52 -2.74
N VAL A 35 34.97 1.56 -4.08
CA VAL A 35 33.75 1.74 -4.88
C VAL A 35 32.73 0.64 -4.59
N GLY A 36 33.16 -0.62 -4.51
CA GLY A 36 32.29 -1.74 -4.14
C GLY A 36 31.72 -1.63 -2.71
N ALA A 37 32.47 -1.04 -1.77
CA ALA A 37 31.99 -0.76 -0.42
C ALA A 37 30.95 0.37 -0.41
N GLU A 38 31.16 1.41 -1.21
CA GLU A 38 30.25 2.54 -1.33
C GLU A 38 28.93 2.13 -2.00
N LEU A 39 29.01 1.27 -3.03
CA LEU A 39 27.84 0.67 -3.69
C LEU A 39 27.00 -0.16 -2.70
N LEU A 40 27.65 -0.90 -1.79
CA LEU A 40 26.98 -1.66 -0.74
C LEU A 40 26.27 -0.73 0.27
N SER A 41 26.92 0.36 0.65
CA SER A 41 26.33 1.39 1.53
C SER A 41 25.08 2.01 0.91
N VAL A 42 25.13 2.37 -0.38
CA VAL A 42 23.97 2.92 -1.10
C VAL A 42 22.84 1.90 -1.21
N ALA A 43 23.15 0.62 -1.44
CA ALA A 43 22.16 -0.45 -1.47
C ALA A 43 21.45 -0.62 -0.11
N ASP A 44 22.21 -0.60 0.99
CA ASP A 44 21.66 -0.69 2.35
C ASP A 44 20.78 0.54 2.70
N GLN A 45 21.19 1.75 2.31
CA GLN A 45 20.37 2.98 2.48
C GLN A 45 19.05 2.92 1.70
N ASN A 46 19.10 2.41 0.47
CA ASN A 46 17.89 2.23 -0.34
C ASN A 46 16.92 1.23 0.28
N GLN A 47 17.43 0.14 0.87
CA GLN A 47 16.57 -0.81 1.61
C GLN A 47 15.83 -0.13 2.76
N GLU A 48 16.50 0.73 3.52
CA GLU A 48 15.88 1.44 4.63
C GLU A 48 14.76 2.38 4.17
N VAL A 49 14.97 3.07 3.05
CA VAL A 49 13.94 3.94 2.42
C VAL A 49 12.76 3.11 1.92
N ILE A 50 13.03 1.99 1.24
CA ILE A 50 11.99 1.09 0.73
C ILE A 50 11.16 0.51 1.88
N GLU A 51 11.78 0.12 2.99
CA GLU A 51 11.07 -0.43 4.15
C GLU A 51 10.19 0.63 4.83
N ARG A 52 10.65 1.90 4.85
CA ARG A 52 9.81 3.02 5.30
C ARG A 52 8.63 3.29 4.36
N LEU A 53 8.82 3.19 3.04
CA LEU A 53 7.76 3.36 2.03
C LEU A 53 6.80 2.17 1.96
N ARG A 54 7.27 0.95 2.26
CA ARG A 54 6.45 -0.27 2.33
C ARG A 54 5.42 -0.23 3.45
N ARG A 55 5.55 0.69 4.41
CA ARG A 55 4.56 0.84 5.46
C ARG A 55 3.20 1.13 4.83
N PRO A 56 2.21 0.23 5.00
CA PRO A 56 0.90 0.43 4.41
C PRO A 56 0.31 1.74 4.94
N LEU A 57 -0.27 2.54 4.03
CA LEU A 57 -0.96 3.80 4.33
C LEU A 57 -2.28 3.51 5.10
N TRP A 58 -2.16 2.97 6.31
CA TRP A 58 -3.26 2.67 7.22
C TRP A 58 -4.23 3.83 7.44
N PRO A 59 -3.78 5.09 7.59
CA PRO A 59 -4.69 6.23 7.72
C PRO A 59 -5.64 6.36 6.54
N ILE A 60 -5.13 6.13 5.32
CA ILE A 60 -5.94 6.18 4.09
C ILE A 60 -6.95 5.03 4.09
N ARG A 61 -6.52 3.81 4.44
CA ARG A 61 -7.45 2.67 4.53
C ARG A 61 -8.59 2.90 5.51
N ILE A 62 -8.28 3.47 6.68
CA ILE A 62 -9.30 3.82 7.69
C ILE A 62 -10.24 4.88 7.12
N LEU A 63 -9.72 5.95 6.51
CA LEU A 63 -10.54 7.01 5.93
C LEU A 63 -11.47 6.47 4.82
N THR A 64 -10.95 5.61 3.95
CA THR A 64 -11.75 4.94 2.91
C THR A 64 -12.84 4.07 3.54
N GLY A 65 -12.52 3.27 4.56
CA GLY A 65 -13.49 2.45 5.28
C GLY A 65 -14.61 3.29 5.91
N VAL A 66 -14.25 4.37 6.61
CA VAL A 66 -15.21 5.31 7.20
C VAL A 66 -16.12 5.92 6.14
N THR A 67 -15.55 6.33 5.00
CA THR A 67 -16.31 6.93 3.89
C THR A 67 -17.33 5.94 3.31
N ILE A 68 -16.94 4.68 3.11
CA ILE A 68 -17.84 3.63 2.61
C ILE A 68 -18.97 3.39 3.61
N VAL A 69 -18.65 3.24 4.90
CA VAL A 69 -19.68 3.03 5.94
C VAL A 69 -20.66 4.20 6.00
N ALA A 70 -20.16 5.44 5.92
CA ALA A 70 -20.99 6.63 5.91
C ALA A 70 -21.95 6.66 4.71
N LEU A 71 -21.47 6.31 3.51
CA LEU A 71 -22.30 6.24 2.30
C LEU A 71 -23.38 5.17 2.41
N VAL A 72 -23.04 3.98 2.91
CA VAL A 72 -24.00 2.88 3.11
C VAL A 72 -25.06 3.27 4.14
N ALA A 73 -24.66 3.89 5.26
CA ALA A 73 -25.57 4.36 6.28
C ALA A 73 -26.54 5.42 5.73
N LEU A 74 -26.01 6.39 4.96
CA LEU A 74 -26.81 7.45 4.37
C LEU A 74 -27.82 6.91 3.34
N ALA A 75 -27.37 5.99 2.48
CA ALA A 75 -28.23 5.34 1.51
C ALA A 75 -29.33 4.51 2.18
N GLY A 76 -28.98 3.69 3.19
CA GLY A 76 -29.94 2.91 3.95
C GLY A 76 -30.97 3.78 4.67
N TRP A 77 -30.51 4.88 5.28
CA TRP A 77 -31.40 5.86 5.92
C TRP A 77 -32.38 6.49 4.92
N ALA A 78 -31.89 6.88 3.74
CA ALA A 78 -32.75 7.43 2.68
C ALA A 78 -33.81 6.43 2.20
N VAL A 79 -33.44 5.15 2.02
CA VAL A 79 -34.38 4.09 1.63
C VAL A 79 -35.45 3.86 2.69
N LEU A 80 -35.07 3.79 3.97
CA LEU A 80 -36.01 3.64 5.07
C LEU A 80 -36.98 4.83 5.16
N GLN A 81 -36.48 6.05 4.97
CA GLN A 81 -37.31 7.25 5.01
C GLN A 81 -38.33 7.31 3.86
N LEU A 82 -37.91 6.92 2.65
CA LEU A 82 -38.79 6.86 1.48
C LEU A 82 -39.85 5.76 1.62
N GLY A 83 -39.45 4.56 2.07
CA GLY A 83 -40.37 3.45 2.32
C GLY A 83 -41.42 3.78 3.38
N GLY A 84 -41.02 4.43 4.48
CA GLY A 84 -41.94 4.84 5.54
C GLY A 84 -42.98 5.88 5.09
N ARG A 85 -42.62 6.78 4.17
CA ARG A 85 -43.57 7.76 3.61
C ARG A 85 -44.60 7.13 2.67
N VAL A 86 -44.18 6.18 1.84
CA VAL A 86 -45.09 5.46 0.92
C VAL A 86 -46.12 4.62 1.69
N SER A 87 -45.71 3.96 2.78
CA SER A 87 -46.66 3.24 3.65
C SER A 87 -47.64 4.17 4.36
N GLY A 88 -47.21 5.39 4.72
CA GLY A 88 -48.09 6.39 5.36
C GLY A 88 -49.17 6.95 4.42
N GLU A 89 -48.83 7.18 3.14
CA GLU A 89 -49.81 7.62 2.14
C GLU A 89 -50.89 6.54 1.89
N LEU A 90 -50.50 5.27 1.79
CA LEU A 90 -51.45 4.16 1.59
C LEU A 90 -52.42 3.99 2.78
N GLY A 91 -51.98 4.26 4.01
CA GLY A 91 -52.86 4.27 5.18
C GLY A 91 -53.90 5.40 5.13
N GLY A 92 -53.48 6.60 4.69
CA GLY A 92 -54.39 7.75 4.56
C GLY A 92 -55.45 7.58 3.47
N VAL A 93 -55.09 7.02 2.30
CA VAL A 93 -56.11 6.72 1.27
C VAL A 93 -57.06 5.59 1.65
N ALA A 94 -56.62 4.62 2.47
CA ALA A 94 -57.50 3.58 3.00
C ALA A 94 -58.52 4.16 3.99
N ASP A 95 -58.09 5.06 4.89
CA ASP A 95 -58.97 5.76 5.84
C ASP A 95 -59.99 6.69 5.15
N LEU A 96 -59.67 7.23 3.96
CA LEU A 96 -60.59 8.08 3.20
C LEU A 96 -61.65 7.30 2.41
N LEU A 97 -61.45 5.99 2.22
CA LEU A 97 -62.37 5.11 1.49
C LEU A 97 -63.28 4.30 2.40
N GLN A 98 -63.16 4.48 3.72
CA GLN A 98 -63.94 3.79 4.75
C GLN A 98 -64.90 4.75 5.45
#